data_AF-A0A2K2CTI4-F1
#
_entry.id   AF-A0A2K2CTI4-F1
#
_cell.length_a   1.000
_cell.length_b   1.000
_cell.length_c   1.000
_cell.angle_alpha   90.00
_cell.angle_beta   90.00
_cell.angle_gamma   90.00
#
_symmetry.space_group_name_H-M   'P 1'
#
loop_
_entity.id
_entity.type
_entity.pdbx_description
1 polymer ?
#
loop_
_entity_poly.entity_id
_entity_poly.type
_entity_poly.pdbx_seq_one_letter_code
_entity_poly.pdbx_strand_id
1 'polypeptide(L)'
;MDYDFNCEDNDDGPLEISESPGSDYQAIVCMPSAMFMGICNKLSSFGERDTVVISVDKEHVRFFTGGETGSSSIVCRQTQTVDKPKEPIVMEVKEEVSLTFQLRHMNSFSKASTLSDQVTISLSSKQSAVFEYKIAEMGYIRYYLSPDEMRNDEDDAAKEDKMQNEGDEMQN
;
A
#
# COMPACT_ATOMS: atom_id res chain seq x y z
N MET A 1 -22.45 24.03 27.57
CA MET A 1 -21.03 24.04 27.16
C MET A 1 -21.07 24.41 25.70
N ASP A 2 -20.91 25.70 25.39
CA ASP A 2 -20.81 26.18 24.02
C ASP A 2 -19.33 26.12 23.64
N TYR A 3 -19.02 25.46 22.53
CA TYR A 3 -17.68 25.38 21.98
C TYR A 3 -17.55 26.44 20.88
N ASP A 4 -16.72 27.46 21.10
CA ASP A 4 -16.28 28.36 20.04
C ASP A 4 -15.05 27.76 19.34
N PHE A 5 -15.16 27.54 18.03
CA PHE A 5 -14.08 27.04 17.18
C PHE A 5 -13.51 28.19 16.37
N ASN A 6 -12.24 28.55 16.59
CA ASN A 6 -11.55 29.53 15.78
C ASN A 6 -10.89 28.81 14.59
N CYS A 7 -11.26 29.17 13.36
CA CYS A 7 -10.70 28.58 12.15
C CYS A 7 -9.58 29.47 11.61
N GLU A 8 -8.45 28.88 11.21
CA GLU A 8 -7.40 29.57 10.46
C GLU A 8 -7.60 29.30 8.96
N ASP A 9 -7.63 30.36 8.16
CA ASP A 9 -7.74 30.25 6.70
C ASP A 9 -6.46 29.60 6.15
N ASN A 10 -6.63 28.44 5.52
CA ASN A 10 -5.59 27.81 4.70
C ASN A 10 -5.91 28.14 3.23
N ASP A 11 -5.04 28.91 2.57
CA ASP A 11 -5.21 29.39 1.18
C ASP A 11 -5.02 28.28 0.11
N ASP A 12 -4.73 27.04 0.52
CA ASP A 12 -4.62 25.90 -0.38
C ASP A 12 -6.01 25.44 -0.85
N GLY A 13 -6.27 25.63 -2.15
CA GLY A 13 -7.47 25.14 -2.81
C GLY A 13 -7.53 23.60 -2.88
N PRO A 14 -8.68 23.02 -3.24
CA PRO A 14 -8.82 21.57 -3.35
C PRO A 14 -7.87 21.01 -4.42
N LEU A 15 -7.13 19.97 -4.06
CA LEU A 15 -6.28 19.23 -4.99
C LEU A 15 -7.15 18.32 -5.86
N GLU A 16 -7.06 18.47 -7.18
CA GLU A 16 -7.71 17.57 -8.12
C GLU A 16 -6.90 16.27 -8.26
N ILE A 17 -7.40 15.21 -7.64
CA ILE A 17 -6.95 13.83 -7.89
C ILE A 17 -7.68 13.32 -9.12
N SER A 18 -6.94 13.13 -10.22
CA SER A 18 -7.47 12.58 -11.48
C SER A 18 -7.86 11.12 -11.29
N GLU A 19 -9.11 10.87 -10.91
CA GLU A 19 -9.70 9.53 -10.97
C GLU A 19 -10.12 9.27 -12.42
N SER A 20 -9.35 8.47 -13.15
CA SER A 20 -9.80 7.98 -14.45
C SER A 20 -10.93 6.96 -14.24
N PRO A 21 -12.10 7.13 -14.88
CA PRO A 21 -13.18 6.17 -14.76
C PRO A 21 -12.75 4.84 -15.37
N GLY A 22 -12.63 3.81 -14.53
CA GLY A 22 -12.15 2.49 -14.92
C GLY A 22 -10.74 2.14 -14.42
N SER A 23 -10.16 2.93 -13.51
CA SER A 23 -8.90 2.72 -12.81
C SER A 23 -8.34 1.29 -12.89
N ASP A 24 -7.37 1.11 -13.78
CA ASP A 24 -6.69 -0.15 -14.06
C ASP A 24 -5.72 -0.49 -12.91
N TYR A 25 -6.28 -0.78 -11.75
CA TYR A 25 -5.52 -1.40 -10.67
C TYR A 25 -5.15 -2.82 -11.08
N GLN A 26 -3.90 -3.17 -10.82
CA GLN A 26 -3.35 -4.49 -11.10
C GLN A 26 -3.88 -5.51 -10.10
N ALA A 27 -4.07 -5.08 -8.85
CA ALA A 27 -4.67 -5.90 -7.81
C ALA A 27 -5.56 -5.06 -6.89
N ILE A 28 -6.66 -5.68 -6.46
CA ILE A 28 -7.59 -5.14 -5.46
C ILE A 28 -7.74 -6.19 -4.37
N VAL A 29 -7.45 -5.80 -3.13
CA VAL A 29 -7.54 -6.65 -1.95
C VAL A 29 -8.55 -6.05 -0.99
N CYS A 30 -9.62 -6.78 -0.70
CA CYS A 30 -10.56 -6.45 0.35
C CYS A 30 -10.32 -7.36 1.56
N MET A 31 -10.09 -6.76 2.73
CA MET A 31 -9.84 -7.52 3.96
C MET A 31 -10.43 -6.82 5.19
N PRO A 32 -10.59 -7.53 6.32
CA PRO A 32 -11.06 -6.92 7.55
C PRO A 32 -10.13 -5.79 8.01
N SER A 33 -10.71 -4.62 8.30
CA SER A 33 -9.96 -3.43 8.71
C SER A 33 -9.22 -3.65 10.04
N ALA A 34 -9.80 -4.45 10.93
CA ALA A 34 -9.17 -4.86 12.19
C ALA A 34 -7.93 -5.74 11.97
N MET A 35 -7.97 -6.63 10.97
CA MET A 35 -6.82 -7.44 10.58
C MET A 35 -5.72 -6.55 10.00
N PHE A 36 -6.07 -5.66 9.06
CA PHE A 36 -5.12 -4.71 8.47
C PHE A 36 -4.45 -3.84 9.54
N MET A 37 -5.22 -3.29 10.49
CA MET A 37 -4.68 -2.53 11.62
C MET A 37 -3.71 -3.37 12.47
N GLY A 38 -4.06 -4.64 12.75
CA GLY A 38 -3.18 -5.56 13.47
C GLY A 38 -1.87 -5.84 12.72
N ILE A 39 -1.92 -5.91 11.39
CA ILE A 39 -0.74 -6.07 10.52
C ILE A 39 0.14 -4.83 10.62
N CYS A 40 -0.41 -3.63 10.42
CA CYS A 40 0.34 -2.37 10.51
C CYS A 40 1.05 -2.21 11.87
N ASN A 41 0.34 -2.49 12.98
CA ASN A 41 0.89 -2.41 14.33
C ASN A 41 2.03 -3.42 14.56
N LYS A 42 1.86 -4.66 14.08
CA LYS A 42 2.91 -5.69 14.18
C LYS A 42 4.15 -5.27 13.41
N LEU A 43 4.01 -4.86 12.15
CA LEU A 43 5.15 -4.50 11.32
C LEU A 43 5.89 -3.28 11.86
N SER A 44 5.17 -2.29 12.41
CA SER A 44 5.76 -1.09 13.03
C SER A 44 6.63 -1.39 14.26
N SER A 45 6.40 -2.51 14.94
CA SER A 45 7.22 -2.90 16.09
C SER A 45 8.59 -3.46 15.68
N PHE A 46 8.76 -3.88 14.42
CA PHE A 46 9.99 -4.48 13.88
C PHE A 46 10.68 -3.64 12.81
N GLY A 47 9.98 -2.71 12.16
CA GLY A 47 10.47 -1.95 11.03
C GLY A 47 11.34 -0.76 11.43
N GLU A 48 12.65 -0.96 11.56
CA GLU A 48 13.62 0.15 11.73
C GLU A 48 13.73 1.03 10.47
N ARG A 49 13.48 0.46 9.29
CA ARG A 49 13.49 1.18 8.00
C ARG A 49 12.18 1.90 7.68
N ASP A 50 11.22 1.92 8.61
CA ASP A 50 9.93 2.63 8.48
C ASP A 50 9.16 2.26 7.19
N THR A 51 9.43 1.11 6.56
CA THR A 51 8.86 0.71 5.27
C THR A 51 8.24 -0.67 5.30
N VAL A 52 7.26 -0.89 4.43
CA VAL A 52 6.57 -2.15 4.22
C VAL A 52 6.44 -2.43 2.73
N VAL A 53 6.81 -3.63 2.33
CA VAL A 53 6.56 -4.18 0.99
C VAL A 53 5.24 -4.92 1.02
N ILE A 54 4.30 -4.50 0.18
CA ILE A 54 3.02 -5.16 -0.04
C ILE A 54 3.10 -5.86 -1.39
N SER A 55 3.10 -7.19 -1.38
CA SER A 55 3.12 -8.03 -2.57
C SER A 55 1.80 -8.77 -2.71
N VAL A 56 1.17 -8.72 -3.87
CA VAL A 56 -0.07 -9.43 -4.18
C VAL A 56 0.16 -10.36 -5.35
N ASP A 57 -0.15 -11.63 -5.14
CA ASP A 57 -0.24 -12.65 -6.18
C ASP A 57 -1.66 -13.24 -6.24
N LYS A 58 -1.84 -14.27 -7.07
CA LYS A 58 -3.14 -14.90 -7.33
C LYS A 58 -3.77 -15.58 -6.11
N GLU A 59 -2.99 -15.93 -5.08
CA GLU A 59 -3.47 -16.72 -3.94
C GLU A 59 -3.40 -15.95 -2.62
N HIS A 60 -2.45 -15.03 -2.49
CA HIS A 60 -2.13 -14.37 -1.24
C HIS A 60 -1.63 -12.94 -1.38
N VAL A 61 -1.96 -12.14 -0.38
CA VAL A 61 -1.31 -10.85 -0.12
C VAL A 61 -0.27 -11.05 0.97
N ARG A 62 0.93 -10.53 0.74
CA ARG A 62 2.06 -10.57 1.66
C ARG A 62 2.44 -9.17 2.07
N PHE A 63 2.58 -8.96 3.37
CA PHE A 63 3.14 -7.76 3.97
C PHE A 63 4.48 -8.10 4.59
N PHE A 64 5.53 -7.40 4.17
CA PHE A 64 6.89 -7.66 4.60
C PHE A 64 7.57 -6.36 5.04
N THR A 65 8.32 -6.43 6.13
CA THR A 65 9.25 -5.36 6.53
C THR A 65 10.57 -5.99 6.94
N GLY A 66 11.67 -5.33 6.60
CA GLY A 66 13.03 -5.76 6.93
C GLY A 66 13.80 -4.63 7.60
N GLY A 67 14.58 -4.97 8.62
CA GLY A 67 15.51 -4.09 9.33
C GLY A 67 16.82 -4.81 9.63
N GLU A 68 17.77 -4.09 10.23
CA GLU A 68 19.09 -4.64 10.58
C GLU A 68 18.96 -5.70 11.69
N THR A 69 18.04 -5.46 12.63
CA THR A 69 17.78 -6.35 13.78
C THR A 69 16.87 -7.54 13.44
N GLY A 70 16.14 -7.52 12.32
CA GLY A 70 15.28 -8.63 11.92
C GLY A 70 14.28 -8.29 10.81
N SER A 71 13.54 -9.30 10.36
CA SER A 71 12.47 -9.12 9.36
C SER A 71 11.16 -9.74 9.84
N SER A 72 10.05 -9.19 9.36
CA SER A 72 8.70 -9.67 9.66
C SER A 72 7.91 -9.83 8.37
N SER A 73 7.25 -10.98 8.22
CA SER A 73 6.48 -11.34 7.04
C SER A 73 5.13 -11.88 7.47
N ILE A 74 4.05 -11.28 7.00
CA ILE A 74 2.67 -11.72 7.23
C ILE A 74 2.05 -12.04 5.87
N VAL A 75 1.54 -13.27 5.71
CA VAL A 75 0.89 -13.72 4.48
C VAL A 75 -0.58 -14.00 4.80
N CYS A 76 -1.48 -13.33 4.08
CA CYS A 76 -2.91 -13.54 4.16
C CYS A 76 -3.39 -14.18 2.86
N ARG A 77 -4.07 -15.31 2.97
CA ARG A 77 -4.66 -16.02 1.82
C ARG A 77 -6.10 -15.59 1.62
N GLN A 78 -6.57 -15.65 0.39
CA GLN A 78 -7.98 -15.45 0.09
C GLN A 78 -8.84 -16.46 0.88
N THR A 79 -9.85 -15.97 1.60
CA THR A 79 -10.74 -16.80 2.41
C THR A 79 -12.18 -16.61 1.96
N GLN A 80 -12.66 -17.56 1.16
CA GLN A 80 -14.08 -17.71 0.81
C GLN A 80 -14.61 -18.98 1.49
N THR A 81 -14.79 -18.97 2.82
CA THR A 81 -15.27 -20.16 3.53
C THR A 81 -16.61 -19.94 4.23
N VAL A 82 -17.49 -20.92 4.09
CA VAL A 82 -18.88 -20.93 4.60
C VAL A 82 -18.93 -20.93 6.14
N ASP A 83 -17.86 -21.35 6.81
CA ASP A 83 -17.78 -21.51 8.27
C ASP A 83 -17.55 -20.21 9.07
N LYS A 84 -17.00 -19.16 8.45
CA LYS A 84 -16.81 -17.84 9.09
C LYS A 84 -17.18 -16.71 8.13
N PRO A 85 -18.49 -16.52 7.86
CA PRO A 85 -18.96 -15.56 6.86
C PRO A 85 -18.73 -14.09 7.25
N LYS A 86 -18.27 -13.80 8.47
CA LYS A 86 -18.21 -12.43 8.98
C LYS A 86 -17.01 -11.61 8.51
N GLU A 87 -15.94 -12.25 8.03
CA GLU A 87 -14.67 -11.54 7.74
C GLU A 87 -13.89 -12.17 6.56
N PRO A 88 -14.44 -12.17 5.33
CA PRO A 88 -13.75 -12.74 4.17
C PRO A 88 -12.60 -11.83 3.70
N ILE A 89 -11.51 -12.45 3.24
CA ILE A 89 -10.48 -11.78 2.45
C ILE A 89 -10.77 -12.10 0.98
N VAL A 90 -11.06 -11.07 0.20
CA VAL A 90 -11.38 -11.19 -1.23
C VAL A 90 -10.28 -10.50 -2.02
N MET A 91 -9.82 -11.13 -3.09
CA MET A 91 -8.75 -10.62 -3.92
C MET A 91 -9.17 -10.70 -5.39
N GLU A 92 -8.96 -9.61 -6.12
CA GLU A 92 -9.08 -9.55 -7.57
C GLU A 92 -7.72 -9.14 -8.12
N VAL A 93 -7.06 -10.05 -8.84
CA VAL A 93 -5.69 -9.86 -9.31
C VAL A 93 -5.67 -10.02 -10.81
N LYS A 94 -5.45 -8.90 -11.51
CA LYS A 94 -5.21 -8.86 -12.96
C LYS A 94 -3.74 -9.14 -13.26
N GLU A 95 -2.85 -8.52 -12.48
CA GLU A 95 -1.40 -8.63 -12.59
C GLU A 95 -0.78 -8.64 -11.20
N GLU A 96 0.26 -9.44 -11.01
CA GLU A 96 1.00 -9.51 -9.74
C GLU A 96 1.72 -8.19 -9.51
N VAL A 97 1.68 -7.68 -8.29
CA VAL A 97 2.20 -6.36 -7.96
C VAL A 97 2.91 -6.39 -6.62
N SER A 98 4.09 -5.79 -6.55
CA SER A 98 4.84 -5.62 -5.32
C SER A 98 5.28 -4.17 -5.20
N LEU A 99 4.79 -3.48 -4.17
CA LEU A 99 5.03 -2.05 -3.95
C LEU A 99 5.51 -1.80 -2.54
N THR A 100 6.41 -0.84 -2.39
CA THR A 100 6.92 -0.43 -1.09
C THR A 100 6.21 0.84 -0.63
N PHE A 101 5.89 0.91 0.66
CA PHE A 101 5.26 2.07 1.27
C PHE A 101 5.88 2.38 2.62
N GLN A 102 5.74 3.62 3.07
CA GLN A 102 6.14 4.01 4.43
C GLN A 102 5.11 3.53 5.45
N LEU A 103 5.56 2.80 6.47
CA LEU A 103 4.73 2.28 7.57
C LEU A 103 4.04 3.40 8.35
N ARG A 104 4.65 4.58 8.44
CA ARG A 104 4.07 5.77 9.08
C ARG A 104 2.70 6.12 8.50
N HIS A 105 2.57 6.10 7.17
CA HIS A 105 1.31 6.38 6.49
C HIS A 105 0.31 5.24 6.72
N MET A 106 0.76 3.98 6.65
CA MET A 106 -0.10 2.81 6.93
C MET A 106 -0.71 2.85 8.34
N ASN A 107 0.07 3.24 9.35
CA ASN A 107 -0.41 3.43 10.72
C ASN A 107 -1.41 4.58 10.86
N SER A 108 -1.33 5.58 9.99
CA SER A 108 -2.35 6.63 9.93
C SER A 108 -3.65 6.09 9.33
N PHE A 109 -3.54 5.34 8.23
CA PHE A 109 -4.69 4.78 7.52
C PHE A 109 -5.45 3.76 8.38
N SER A 110 -4.74 2.95 9.16
CA SER A 110 -5.36 1.95 10.05
C SER A 110 -6.23 2.54 11.17
N LYS A 111 -6.09 3.84 11.47
CA LYS A 111 -6.99 4.52 12.43
C LYS A 111 -8.42 4.63 11.91
N ALA A 112 -8.59 4.60 10.58
CA ALA A 112 -9.90 4.58 9.93
C ALA A 112 -10.64 3.24 10.07
N SER A 113 -10.01 2.20 10.64
CA SER A 113 -10.67 0.92 10.92
C SER A 113 -11.88 1.02 11.85
N THR A 114 -12.04 2.14 12.57
CA THR A 114 -13.25 2.43 13.38
C THR A 114 -14.46 2.83 12.55
N LEU A 115 -14.27 3.20 11.28
CA LEU A 115 -15.30 3.72 10.39
C LEU A 115 -15.90 2.64 9.48
N SER A 116 -15.16 1.57 9.23
CA SER A 116 -15.54 0.47 8.34
C SER A 116 -14.95 -0.84 8.85
N ASP A 117 -15.73 -1.92 8.80
CA ASP A 117 -15.27 -3.27 9.13
C ASP A 117 -14.32 -3.85 8.06
N GLN A 118 -14.30 -3.26 6.86
CA GLN A 118 -13.47 -3.67 5.75
C GLN A 118 -12.64 -2.51 5.18
N VAL A 119 -11.43 -2.83 4.72
CA VAL A 119 -10.58 -1.94 3.93
C VAL A 119 -10.42 -2.53 2.54
N THR A 120 -10.53 -1.68 1.52
CA THR A 120 -10.22 -2.04 0.13
C THR A 120 -8.91 -1.39 -0.28
N ILE A 121 -7.93 -2.20 -0.63
CA ILE A 121 -6.57 -1.79 -1.00
C ILE A 121 -6.43 -2.01 -2.51
N SER A 122 -6.31 -0.92 -3.26
CA SER A 122 -6.14 -0.96 -4.71
C SER A 122 -4.70 -0.59 -5.06
N LEU A 123 -3.99 -1.50 -5.74
CA LEU A 123 -2.56 -1.40 -6.00
C LEU A 123 -2.28 -1.31 -7.50
N SER A 124 -1.38 -0.42 -7.88
CA SER A 124 -0.89 -0.26 -9.24
C SER A 124 0.54 0.26 -9.23
N SER A 125 1.37 -0.23 -10.13
CA SER A 125 2.75 0.27 -10.36
C SER A 125 2.76 1.59 -11.13
N LYS A 126 1.63 1.96 -11.76
CA LYS A 126 1.51 3.12 -12.65
C LYS A 126 0.94 4.37 -11.97
N GLN A 127 0.37 4.21 -10.77
CA GLN A 127 -0.32 5.28 -10.04
C GLN A 127 -0.29 5.01 -8.54
N SER A 128 -0.69 6.01 -7.75
CA SER A 128 -0.79 5.87 -6.29
C SER A 128 -1.75 4.75 -5.90
N ALA A 129 -1.35 4.00 -4.88
CA ALA A 129 -2.21 3.02 -4.22
C ALA A 129 -3.33 3.72 -3.45
N VAL A 130 -4.48 3.06 -3.36
CA VAL A 130 -5.67 3.61 -2.70
C VAL A 130 -6.13 2.68 -1.59
N PHE A 131 -6.33 3.26 -0.41
CA PHE A 131 -6.89 2.60 0.76
C PHE A 131 -8.25 3.21 1.04
N GLU A 132 -9.31 2.47 0.70
CA GLU A 132 -10.70 2.91 0.84
C GLU A 132 -11.36 2.27 2.08
N TYR A 133 -11.99 3.11 2.90
CA TYR A 133 -12.87 2.73 3.99
C TYR A 133 -14.27 3.29 3.69
N LYS A 134 -15.27 2.41 3.58
CA LYS A 134 -16.66 2.81 3.33
C LYS A 134 -17.33 3.22 4.63
N ILE A 135 -17.94 4.40 4.64
CA ILE A 135 -18.65 4.92 5.82
C ILE A 135 -20.15 4.67 5.61
N ALA A 136 -20.59 3.46 5.97
CA ALA A 136 -21.98 3.03 5.82
C ALA A 136 -22.57 3.45 4.45
N GLU A 137 -23.68 4.20 4.45
CA GLU A 137 -24.32 4.75 3.25
C GLU A 137 -23.93 6.22 2.98
N MET A 138 -23.08 6.83 3.79
CA MET A 138 -22.74 8.25 3.69
C MET A 138 -21.61 8.55 2.71
N GLY A 139 -20.76 7.56 2.40
CA GLY A 139 -19.67 7.72 1.43
C GLY A 139 -18.45 6.87 1.77
N TYR A 140 -17.26 7.43 1.54
CA TYR A 140 -15.99 6.76 1.76
C TYR A 140 -14.91 7.75 2.19
N ILE A 141 -13.88 7.24 2.87
CA ILE A 141 -12.58 7.89 3.00
C ILE A 141 -11.59 7.10 2.15
N ARG A 142 -10.84 7.81 1.30
CA ARG A 142 -9.77 7.26 0.48
C ARG A 142 -8.46 7.92 0.85
N TYR A 143 -7.46 7.09 1.15
CA TYR A 143 -6.08 7.54 1.27
C TYR A 143 -5.32 7.15 0.01
N TYR A 144 -4.67 8.13 -0.62
CA TYR A 144 -3.81 7.92 -1.77
C TYR A 144 -2.36 7.95 -1.29
N LEU A 145 -1.60 6.94 -1.67
CA LEU A 145 -0.19 6.89 -1.34
C LEU A 145 0.61 6.40 -2.53
N SER A 146 1.54 7.23 -2.99
CA SER A 146 2.49 6.81 -4.00
C SER A 146 3.44 5.77 -3.41
N PRO A 147 3.78 4.71 -4.16
CA PRO A 147 4.80 3.78 -3.74
C PRO A 147 6.12 4.53 -3.55
N ASP A 148 6.88 4.14 -2.53
CA ASP A 148 8.23 4.62 -2.32
C ASP A 148 9.10 4.07 -3.45
N GLU A 149 9.82 4.94 -4.13
CA GLU A 149 10.84 4.54 -5.10
C GLU A 149 12.05 4.02 -4.31
N MET A 150 11.91 2.84 -3.70
CA MET A 150 13.11 2.09 -3.36
C MET A 150 13.76 1.71 -4.69
N ARG A 151 14.80 2.46 -5.07
CA ARG A 151 15.79 1.97 -6.03
C ARG A 151 16.17 0.57 -5.55
N ASN A 152 15.88 -0.44 -6.35
CA ASN A 152 16.55 -1.71 -6.17
C ASN A 152 18.04 -1.38 -6.30
N ASP A 153 18.80 -1.49 -5.21
CA ASP A 153 20.26 -1.33 -5.23
C ASP A 153 20.93 -2.38 -6.16
N GLU A 154 20.16 -3.31 -6.76
CA GLU A 154 20.59 -4.28 -7.76
C GLU A 154 20.41 -3.82 -9.23
N ASP A 155 19.66 -2.74 -9.51
CA ASP A 155 19.44 -2.25 -10.88
C ASP A 155 20.48 -1.19 -11.33
N ASP A 156 21.20 -0.55 -10.40
CA ASP A 156 22.26 0.42 -10.74
C ASP A 156 23.60 -0.27 -11.10
N ALA A 157 23.85 -1.50 -10.63
CA ALA A 157 25.06 -2.25 -10.99
C ALA A 157 25.07 -2.75 -12.45
N ALA A 158 23.88 -2.92 -13.07
CA ALA A 158 23.76 -3.37 -14.45
C ALA A 158 23.88 -2.24 -15.49
N LYS A 159 23.86 -0.97 -15.07
CA LYS A 159 24.02 0.19 -15.98
C LYS A 159 25.47 0.66 -16.12
N GLU A 160 26.34 0.44 -15.14
CA GLU A 160 27.76 0.79 -15.28
C GLU A 160 28.54 -0.18 -16.18
N ASP A 161 28.16 -1.46 -16.23
CA ASP A 161 28.88 -2.49 -17.02
C ASP A 161 28.61 -2.41 -18.55
N LYS A 162 27.55 -1.69 -18.96
CA LYS A 162 27.25 -1.47 -20.39
C LYS A 162 27.98 -0.27 -21.01
N MET A 163 28.43 0.70 -20.21
CA MET A 163 29.17 1.86 -20.73
C MET A 163 30.67 1.60 -20.87
N GLN A 164 31.22 0.53 -20.29
CA GLN A 164 32.62 0.16 -20.45
C GLN A 164 32.86 -0.78 -21.65
N ASN A 165 31.90 -1.63 -22.01
CA ASN A 165 32.09 -2.59 -23.11
C ASN A 165 31.87 -2.01 -24.52
N GLU A 166 31.20 -0.86 -24.69
CA GLU A 166 31.09 -0.18 -25.99
C GLU A 166 32.32 0.72 -26.31
N GLY A 167 33.21 0.94 -25.34
CA GLY A 167 34.43 1.75 -25.53
C GLY A 167 35.59 1.01 -26.21
N ASP A 168 35.62 -0.32 -26.14
CA ASP A 168 36.75 -1.14 -26.62
C ASP A 168 36.59 -1.66 -28.07
N GLU A 169 35.41 -1.58 -28.69
CA GLU A 169 35.22 -2.00 -30.09
C GLU A 169 35.56 -0.91 -31.13
N MET A 170 35.93 0.31 -30.70
CA MET A 170 36.30 1.40 -31.61
C MET A 170 37.80 1.66 -31.76
N GLN A 171 38.67 0.80 -31.19
CA GLN A 171 40.12 0.97 -31.26
C GLN A 171 40.94 -0.22 -31.82
N ASN A 172 40.32 -1.19 -32.49
CA ASN A 172 41.03 -2.23 -33.25
C ASN A 172 40.67 -2.26 -34.74
#